data_AF-A0A934MKB1-F1
#
_entry.id   AF-A0A934MKB1-F1
#
_cell.length_a   1.000
_cell.length_b   1.000
_cell.length_c   1.000
_cell.angle_alpha   90.00
_cell.angle_beta   90.00
_cell.angle_gamma   90.00
#
_symmetry.space_group_name_H-M   'P 1'
#
loop_
_entity.id
_entity.type
_entity.pdbx_description
1 polymer ?
#
loop_
_entity_poly.entity_id
_entity_poly.type
_entity_poly.pdbx_seq_one_letter_code
_entity_poly.pdbx_strand_id
1 'polypeptide(L)'
;MFGFEDKRPAAVEQAGLYIGSMFFGFEEKLGGPLPRQVFTDPYVVGFLEVLTTHAVAVVYMSGMPDQDTVVDIMAEALDRAWPGAGSAARMRLVEASNSVSPFHAEYRRGRHDGSEHVRRLLTTYENMGDERHKAFRDHVAQTHLRLDDRTAK
;
A
#
# COMPACT_ATOMS: atom_id res chain seq x y z
N MET A 1 4.70 -14.76 19.35
CA MET A 1 5.64 -13.69 18.97
C MET A 1 5.70 -12.69 20.12
N PHE A 2 6.70 -12.78 21.01
CA PHE A 2 6.77 -11.92 22.20
C PHE A 2 7.08 -10.47 21.80
N GLY A 3 6.30 -9.50 22.31
CA GLY A 3 6.58 -8.06 22.17
C GLY A 3 6.11 -7.38 20.87
N PHE A 4 5.46 -8.10 19.94
CA PHE A 4 4.90 -7.47 18.74
C PHE A 4 3.68 -6.60 19.04
N GLU A 5 2.79 -7.03 19.95
CA GLU A 5 1.57 -6.27 20.30
C GLU A 5 1.89 -4.86 20.81
N ASP A 6 2.97 -4.69 21.58
CA ASP A 6 3.42 -3.38 22.05
C ASP A 6 3.94 -2.47 20.92
N LYS A 7 4.36 -3.07 19.80
CA LYS A 7 4.90 -2.40 18.62
C LYS A 7 3.86 -2.21 17.51
N ARG A 8 2.72 -2.91 17.60
CA ARG A 8 1.64 -2.83 16.61
C ARG A 8 1.18 -1.39 16.35
N PRO A 9 0.94 -0.51 17.35
CA PRO A 9 0.51 0.86 17.08
C PRO A 9 1.51 1.64 16.23
N ALA A 10 2.81 1.49 16.53
CA ALA A 10 3.89 2.12 15.76
C ALA A 10 4.01 1.52 14.35
N ALA A 11 3.79 0.21 14.19
CA ALA A 11 3.77 -0.44 12.88
C ALA A 11 2.61 0.05 12.01
N VAL A 12 1.41 0.23 12.60
CA VAL A 12 0.24 0.80 11.91
C VAL A 12 0.49 2.24 11.50
N GLU A 13 1.08 3.05 12.38
CA GLU A 13 1.45 4.43 12.05
C GLU A 13 2.47 4.49 10.91
N GLN A 14 3.54 3.70 10.99
CA GLN A 14 4.56 3.64 9.95
C GLN A 14 4.00 3.16 8.61
N ALA A 15 3.13 2.14 8.63
CA ALA A 15 2.44 1.67 7.43
C ALA A 15 1.55 2.76 6.83
N GLY A 16 0.82 3.49 7.67
CA GLY A 16 0.01 4.64 7.25
C GLY A 16 0.83 5.73 6.56
N LEU A 17 2.04 6.02 7.05
CA LEU A 17 2.94 6.99 6.42
C LEU A 17 3.41 6.53 5.03
N TYR A 18 3.86 5.28 4.90
CA TYR A 18 4.31 4.74 3.61
C TYR A 18 3.19 4.58 2.60
N ILE A 19 2.02 4.10 3.04
CA ILE A 19 0.84 3.98 2.17
C ILE A 19 0.36 5.38 1.77
N GLY A 20 0.23 6.30 2.72
CA GLY A 20 -0.24 7.67 2.49
C GLY A 20 0.61 8.44 1.50
N SER A 21 1.94 8.30 1.56
CA SER A 21 2.86 8.98 0.64
C SER A 21 2.62 8.61 -0.82
N MET A 22 2.25 7.35 -1.10
CA MET A 22 1.94 6.89 -2.46
C MET A 22 0.74 7.61 -3.05
N PHE A 23 -0.26 7.92 -2.22
CA PHE A 23 -1.50 8.57 -2.62
C PHE A 23 -1.48 10.10 -2.50
N PHE A 24 -0.37 10.68 -2.05
CA PHE A 24 -0.26 12.12 -1.81
C PHE A 24 -0.72 12.96 -3.00
N GLY A 25 -1.61 13.92 -2.76
CA GLY A 25 -2.13 14.86 -3.76
C GLY A 25 -3.22 14.29 -4.69
N PHE A 26 -3.67 13.04 -4.53
CA PHE A 26 -4.83 12.56 -5.29
C PHE A 26 -6.13 13.16 -4.79
N GLU A 27 -6.35 13.23 -3.47
CA GLU A 27 -7.60 13.76 -2.92
C GLU A 27 -7.80 15.24 -3.24
N GLU A 28 -6.71 16.02 -3.23
CA GLU A 28 -6.72 17.41 -3.67
C GLU A 28 -7.15 17.53 -5.14
N LYS A 29 -6.57 16.69 -6.02
CA LYS A 29 -6.94 16.66 -7.44
C LYS A 29 -8.37 16.21 -7.69
N LEU A 30 -8.89 15.32 -6.85
CA LEU A 30 -10.26 14.81 -6.94
C LEU A 30 -11.29 15.74 -6.31
N GLY A 31 -10.88 16.66 -5.42
CA GLY A 31 -11.78 17.46 -4.60
C GLY A 31 -12.54 16.62 -3.56
N GLY A 32 -12.00 15.46 -3.16
CA GLY A 32 -12.69 14.49 -2.30
C GLY A 32 -11.87 13.24 -2.00
N PRO A 33 -12.41 12.30 -1.19
CA PRO A 33 -11.68 11.11 -0.79
C PRO A 33 -11.42 10.17 -1.98
N LEU A 34 -10.41 9.32 -1.84
CA LEU A 34 -10.13 8.29 -2.84
C LEU A 34 -11.33 7.33 -3.02
N PRO A 35 -11.66 6.94 -4.27
CA PRO A 35 -12.68 5.93 -4.52
C PRO A 35 -12.32 4.59 -3.89
N ARG A 36 -13.29 3.93 -3.25
CA ARG A 36 -13.08 2.63 -2.58
C ARG A 36 -12.53 1.55 -3.51
N GLN A 37 -12.80 1.65 -4.82
CA GLN A 37 -12.34 0.73 -5.84
C GLN A 37 -10.82 0.64 -5.91
N VAL A 38 -10.11 1.74 -5.62
CA VAL A 38 -8.64 1.79 -5.57
C VAL A 38 -8.10 0.72 -4.61
N PHE A 39 -8.71 0.60 -3.44
CA PHE A 39 -8.28 -0.34 -2.39
C PHE A 39 -8.75 -1.78 -2.64
N THR A 40 -9.47 -2.02 -3.73
CA THR A 40 -9.86 -3.37 -4.15
C THR A 40 -9.12 -3.87 -5.39
N ASP A 41 -8.26 -3.03 -5.95
CA ASP A 41 -7.45 -3.35 -7.11
C ASP A 41 -6.32 -4.32 -6.72
N PRO A 42 -6.14 -5.45 -7.42
CA PRO A 42 -5.15 -6.46 -7.07
C PRO A 42 -3.72 -5.92 -7.10
N TYR A 43 -3.39 -5.10 -8.10
CA TYR A 43 -2.06 -4.49 -8.22
C TYR A 43 -1.81 -3.54 -7.06
N VAL A 44 -2.78 -2.68 -6.74
CA VAL A 44 -2.67 -1.76 -5.60
C VAL A 44 -2.48 -2.53 -4.31
N VAL A 45 -3.34 -3.51 -4.03
CA VAL A 45 -3.28 -4.31 -2.79
C VAL A 45 -1.94 -5.04 -2.66
N GLY A 46 -1.42 -5.63 -3.73
CA GLY A 46 -0.11 -6.28 -3.72
C GLY A 46 1.03 -5.31 -3.42
N PHE A 47 0.98 -4.10 -3.98
CA PHE A 47 1.98 -3.06 -3.70
C PHE A 47 1.93 -2.61 -2.24
N LEU A 48 0.73 -2.34 -1.71
CA LEU A 48 0.53 -1.87 -0.34
C LEU A 48 0.90 -2.93 0.70
N GLU A 49 0.69 -4.22 0.41
CA GLU A 49 1.14 -5.31 1.28
C GLU A 49 2.66 -5.28 1.45
N VAL A 50 3.42 -5.03 0.37
CA VAL A 50 4.89 -4.95 0.46
C VAL A 50 5.34 -3.72 1.24
N LEU A 51 4.70 -2.57 1.02
CA LEU A 51 4.97 -1.37 1.83
C LEU A 51 4.69 -1.59 3.32
N THR A 52 3.59 -2.27 3.63
CA THR A 52 3.23 -2.60 5.01
C THR A 52 4.25 -3.58 5.61
N THR A 53 4.63 -4.61 4.85
CA THR A 53 5.67 -5.57 5.23
C THR A 53 6.97 -4.83 5.57
N HIS A 54 7.36 -3.85 4.74
CA HIS A 54 8.54 -3.03 5.00
C HIS A 54 8.39 -2.14 6.24
N ALA A 55 7.25 -1.44 6.40
CA ALA A 55 6.96 -0.63 7.59
C ALA A 55 7.07 -1.44 8.88
N VAL A 56 6.51 -2.65 8.87
CA VAL A 56 6.59 -3.59 9.97
C VAL A 56 8.03 -4.00 10.25
N ALA A 57 8.82 -4.32 9.22
CA ALA A 57 10.24 -4.68 9.38
C ALA A 57 11.07 -3.54 9.98
N VAL A 58 10.76 -2.28 9.62
CA VAL A 58 11.41 -1.08 10.18
C VAL A 58 11.11 -0.94 11.68
N VAL A 59 9.87 -1.20 12.10
CA VAL A 59 9.45 -1.06 13.51
C VAL A 59 9.83 -2.28 14.36
N TYR A 60 9.80 -3.47 13.76
CA TYR A 60 10.01 -4.75 14.43
C TYR A 60 11.23 -5.47 13.85
N MET A 61 12.41 -5.10 14.35
CA MET A 61 13.70 -5.65 13.90
C MET A 61 13.95 -7.10 14.37
N SER A 62 13.09 -7.66 15.23
CA SER A 62 13.27 -8.98 15.86
C SER A 62 12.69 -10.16 15.07
N GLY A 63 12.10 -9.90 13.90
CA GLY A 63 11.53 -10.92 13.01
C GLY A 63 10.43 -10.34 12.14
N MET A 64 9.82 -11.17 11.30
CA MET A 64 8.65 -10.79 10.52
C MET A 64 7.40 -11.44 11.13
N PRO A 65 6.32 -10.69 11.38
CA PRO A 65 5.04 -11.29 11.75
C PRO A 65 4.47 -12.15 10.62
N ASP A 66 3.51 -12.99 10.97
CA ASP A 66 2.77 -13.75 9.97
C ASP A 66 2.01 -12.82 9.01
N GLN A 67 1.62 -13.40 7.87
CA GLN A 67 0.98 -12.63 6.81
C GLN A 67 -0.36 -12.02 7.27
N ASP A 68 -1.15 -12.74 8.08
CA ASP A 68 -2.43 -12.26 8.59
C ASP A 68 -2.26 -10.99 9.45
N THR A 69 -1.21 -10.95 10.26
CA THR A 69 -0.85 -9.79 11.07
C THR A 69 -0.46 -8.60 10.19
N VAL A 70 0.32 -8.81 9.12
CA VAL A 70 0.64 -7.74 8.16
C VAL A 70 -0.61 -7.20 7.48
N VAL A 71 -1.54 -8.09 7.09
CA VAL A 71 -2.81 -7.72 6.48
C VAL A 71 -3.68 -6.92 7.43
N ASP A 72 -3.72 -7.28 8.71
CA ASP A 72 -4.47 -6.55 9.73
C ASP A 72 -3.89 -5.15 9.98
N ILE A 73 -2.56 -5.02 10.00
CA ILE A 73 -1.89 -3.70 10.10
C ILE A 73 -2.22 -2.84 8.88
N MET A 74 -2.14 -3.42 7.67
CA MET A 74 -2.48 -2.70 6.44
C MET A 74 -3.93 -2.23 6.47
N ALA A 75 -4.86 -3.11 6.88
CA ALA A 75 -6.28 -2.77 6.98
C ALA A 75 -6.52 -1.66 8.00
N GLU A 76 -5.89 -1.73 9.17
CA GLU A 76 -6.01 -0.70 10.21
C GLU A 76 -5.42 0.64 9.74
N ALA A 77 -4.26 0.62 9.09
CA ALA A 77 -3.63 1.82 8.53
C ALA A 77 -4.52 2.47 7.45
N LEU A 78 -5.11 1.66 6.57
CA LEU A 78 -6.04 2.12 5.55
C LEU A 78 -7.31 2.71 6.16
N ASP A 79 -7.93 2.06 7.14
CA ASP A 79 -9.18 2.55 7.74
C ASP A 79 -8.98 3.83 8.57
N ARG A 80 -7.76 4.09 9.08
CA ARG A 80 -7.42 5.37 9.72
C ARG A 80 -7.41 6.55 8.74
N ALA A 81 -6.99 6.32 7.50
CA ALA A 81 -6.91 7.36 6.46
C ALA A 81 -8.17 7.43 5.60
N TRP A 82 -8.75 6.28 5.27
CA TRP A 82 -9.91 6.10 4.40
C TRP A 82 -10.90 5.10 5.03
N PRO A 83 -11.87 5.57 5.83
CA PRO A 83 -12.79 4.69 6.54
C PRO A 83 -13.51 3.69 5.60
N GLY A 84 -13.38 2.40 5.89
CA GLY A 84 -13.97 1.30 5.10
C GLY A 84 -13.07 0.75 3.98
N ALA A 85 -11.89 1.34 3.75
CA ALA A 85 -10.89 0.85 2.81
C ALA A 85 -10.18 -0.41 3.31
N GLY A 86 -9.90 -0.52 4.60
CA GLY A 86 -9.19 -1.65 5.19
C GLY A 86 -9.94 -2.97 5.03
N SER A 87 -11.23 -2.98 5.37
CA SER A 87 -12.11 -4.15 5.15
C SER A 87 -12.17 -4.59 3.67
N ALA A 88 -12.17 -3.62 2.74
CA ALA A 88 -12.20 -3.90 1.30
C ALA A 88 -10.89 -4.50 0.79
N ALA A 89 -9.75 -3.93 1.20
CA ALA A 89 -8.42 -4.43 0.85
C ALA A 89 -8.18 -5.84 1.41
N ARG A 90 -8.58 -6.08 2.67
CA ARG A 90 -8.44 -7.39 3.32
C ARG A 90 -9.17 -8.49 2.56
N MET A 91 -10.44 -8.27 2.21
CA MET A 91 -11.23 -9.25 1.45
C MET A 91 -10.57 -9.62 0.12
N ARG A 92 -10.02 -8.63 -0.57
CA ARG A 92 -9.31 -8.81 -1.85
C ARG A 92 -7.97 -9.51 -1.69
N LEU A 93 -7.22 -9.23 -0.63
CA LEU A 93 -5.94 -9.90 -0.39
C LEU A 93 -6.14 -11.40 -0.10
N VAL A 94 -7.19 -11.75 0.63
CA VAL A 94 -7.59 -13.16 0.84
C VAL A 94 -7.95 -13.84 -0.48
N GLU A 95 -8.65 -13.14 -1.39
CA GLU A 95 -8.96 -13.64 -2.74
C GLU A 95 -7.70 -13.84 -3.60
N ALA A 96 -6.74 -12.90 -3.52
CA ALA A 96 -5.47 -12.96 -4.26
C ALA A 96 -4.57 -14.10 -3.81
N SER A 97 -4.49 -14.33 -2.50
CA SER A 97 -3.59 -15.31 -1.89
C SER A 97 -4.04 -16.76 -2.14
N ASN A 98 -5.32 -16.97 -2.45
CA ASN A 98 -5.93 -18.29 -2.58
C ASN A 98 -6.31 -18.67 -4.02
N SER A 99 -5.95 -17.89 -5.03
CA SER A 99 -6.45 -18.07 -6.41
C SER A 99 -5.36 -18.14 -7.47
N VAL A 100 -5.63 -18.85 -8.57
CA VAL A 100 -4.81 -18.86 -9.82
C VAL A 100 -5.43 -17.94 -10.90
N SER A 101 -6.37 -17.09 -10.48
CA SER A 101 -7.11 -16.13 -11.33
C SER A 101 -6.19 -15.08 -11.98
N PRO A 102 -6.61 -14.42 -13.08
CA PRO A 102 -5.98 -13.18 -13.58
C PRO A 102 -5.72 -12.15 -12.48
N PHE A 103 -6.57 -12.14 -11.46
CA PHE A 103 -6.41 -11.33 -10.25
C PHE A 103 -5.09 -11.59 -9.50
N HIS A 104 -4.63 -12.86 -9.46
CA HIS A 104 -3.35 -13.24 -8.85
C HIS A 104 -2.15 -12.74 -9.65
N ALA A 105 -2.26 -12.64 -10.98
CA ALA A 105 -1.17 -12.15 -11.82
C ALA A 105 -0.90 -10.66 -11.57
N GLU A 106 -1.95 -9.82 -11.54
CA GLU A 106 -1.83 -8.39 -11.24
C GLU A 106 -1.39 -8.16 -9.79
N TYR A 107 -1.87 -8.97 -8.84
CA TYR A 107 -1.39 -8.91 -7.46
C TYR A 107 0.11 -9.21 -7.34
N ARG A 108 0.60 -10.27 -8.00
CA ARG A 108 2.05 -10.58 -8.02
C ARG A 108 2.86 -9.47 -8.66
N ARG A 109 2.34 -8.84 -9.71
CA ARG A 109 2.96 -7.67 -10.34
C ARG A 109 3.03 -6.49 -9.37
N GLY A 110 1.94 -6.18 -8.67
CA GLY A 110 1.92 -5.15 -7.62
C GLY A 110 2.95 -5.40 -6.53
N ARG A 111 3.07 -6.65 -6.06
CA ARG A 111 4.11 -7.04 -5.09
C ARG A 111 5.52 -6.90 -5.64
N HIS A 112 5.74 -7.26 -6.90
CA HIS A 112 7.04 -7.11 -7.54
C HIS A 112 7.46 -5.64 -7.62
N ASP A 113 6.59 -4.78 -8.14
CA ASP A 113 6.84 -3.34 -8.26
C ASP A 113 7.01 -2.68 -6.87
N GLY A 114 6.22 -3.11 -5.89
CA GLY A 114 6.36 -2.67 -4.49
C GLY A 114 7.71 -3.06 -3.89
N SER A 115 8.22 -4.25 -4.23
CA SER A 115 9.53 -4.72 -3.77
C SER A 115 10.67 -3.94 -4.42
N GLU A 116 10.55 -3.65 -5.71
CA GLU A 116 11.49 -2.77 -6.43
C GLU A 116 11.47 -1.35 -5.87
N HIS A 117 10.30 -0.83 -5.51
CA HIS A 117 10.18 0.46 -4.84
C HIS A 117 10.88 0.47 -3.47
N VAL A 118 10.61 -0.51 -2.61
CA VAL A 118 11.28 -0.64 -1.30
C VAL A 118 12.79 -0.81 -1.48
N ARG A 119 13.23 -1.58 -2.47
CA ARG A 119 14.66 -1.73 -2.78
C ARG A 119 15.30 -0.38 -3.09
N ARG A 120 14.63 0.47 -3.88
CA ARG A 120 15.11 1.83 -4.17
C ARG A 120 15.23 2.66 -2.90
N LEU A 121 14.18 2.69 -2.07
CA LEU A 121 14.20 3.39 -0.78
C LEU A 121 15.36 2.98 0.13
N LEU A 122 15.77 1.70 0.08
CA LEU A 122 16.90 1.20 0.85
C LEU A 122 18.27 1.54 0.24
N THR A 123 18.35 1.75 -1.08
CA THR A 123 19.61 2.02 -1.79
C THR A 123 19.90 3.49 -2.00
N THR A 124 18.87 4.32 -2.13
CA THR A 124 19.00 5.78 -2.23
C THR A 124 19.04 6.32 -0.79
N TYR A 125 20.22 6.59 -0.26
CA TYR A 125 20.43 7.09 1.11
C TYR A 125 19.79 8.45 1.42
N GLU A 126 19.04 9.04 0.49
CA GLU A 126 18.47 10.38 0.60
C GLU A 126 16.98 10.41 0.25
N ASN A 127 16.20 10.93 1.21
CA ASN A 127 14.85 11.49 1.06
C ASN A 127 13.68 10.51 0.83
N MET A 128 13.08 10.08 1.94
CA MET A 128 11.69 9.56 1.99
C MET A 128 10.62 10.58 1.51
N GLY A 129 11.00 11.84 1.22
CA GLY A 129 10.08 12.92 0.94
C GLY A 129 9.48 12.93 -0.48
N ASP A 130 10.16 12.36 -1.47
CA ASP A 130 9.73 12.51 -2.88
C ASP A 130 9.86 11.27 -3.78
N GLU A 131 10.35 10.13 -3.28
CA GLU A 131 10.47 8.89 -4.07
C GLU A 131 9.14 8.14 -4.25
N ARG A 132 8.11 8.82 -4.75
CA ARG A 132 6.84 8.18 -5.08
C ARG A 132 7.02 7.28 -6.30
N HIS A 133 6.60 6.01 -6.21
CA HIS A 133 6.70 5.09 -7.35
C HIS A 133 5.78 5.53 -8.51
N LYS A 134 6.36 6.11 -9.57
CA LYS A 134 5.62 6.66 -10.71
C LYS A 134 4.67 5.65 -11.34
N ALA A 135 5.11 4.41 -11.57
CA ALA A 135 4.27 3.39 -12.20
C ALA A 135 3.01 3.08 -11.39
N PHE A 136 3.14 3.05 -10.06
CA PHE A 136 1.99 2.85 -9.17
C PHE A 136 1.02 4.04 -9.26
N ARG A 137 1.55 5.26 -9.21
CA ARG A 137 0.72 6.46 -9.27
C ARG A 137 0.00 6.59 -10.60
N ASP A 138 0.70 6.32 -11.70
CA ASP A 138 0.12 6.30 -13.04
C ASP A 138 -0.98 5.23 -13.13
N HIS A 139 -0.74 4.03 -12.61
CA HIS A 139 -1.75 2.95 -12.56
C HIS A 139 -3.01 3.39 -11.83
N VAL A 140 -2.88 3.97 -10.63
CA VAL A 140 -4.02 4.47 -9.85
C VAL A 140 -4.76 5.59 -10.60
N ALA A 141 -4.02 6.57 -11.12
CA ALA A 141 -4.58 7.71 -11.83
C ALA A 141 -5.38 7.31 -13.08
N GLN A 142 -4.81 6.42 -13.90
CA GLN A 142 -5.40 5.99 -15.16
C GLN A 142 -6.56 5.01 -14.95
N THR A 143 -6.40 4.06 -14.02
CA THR A 143 -7.38 2.98 -13.84
C THR A 143 -8.60 3.43 -13.04
N HIS A 144 -8.39 4.23 -11.99
CA HIS A 144 -9.44 4.51 -11.01
C HIS A 144 -9.88 5.96 -10.99
N LEU A 145 -8.99 6.89 -11.32
CA LEU A 145 -9.26 8.32 -11.10
C LEU A 145 -9.60 9.08 -12.39
N ARG A 146 -9.37 8.48 -13.56
CA ARG A 146 -9.51 9.14 -14.89
C ARG A 146 -8.83 10.51 -14.93
N LEU A 147 -7.74 10.65 -14.18
CA LEU A 147 -6.94 11.86 -14.18
C LEU A 147 -6.09 11.81 -15.45
N ASP A 148 -6.59 12.42 -16.52
CA ASP A 148 -5.81 12.63 -17.74
C ASP A 148 -4.68 13.62 -17.45
N ASP A 149 -3.46 13.35 -17.93
CA ASP A 149 -2.30 14.27 -17.91
C ASP A 149 -2.53 15.58 -18.73
N ARG A 150 -3.76 15.89 -19.14
CA ARG A 150 -4.08 16.99 -20.05
C ARG A 150 -4.24 18.36 -19.38
N THR A 151 -3.98 18.49 -18.08
CA THR A 151 -3.97 19.78 -17.36
C THR A 151 -2.56 20.27 -17.00
N ALA A 152 -1.54 19.84 -17.72
CA ALA A 152 -0.28 20.56 -17.82
C ALA A 152 -0.22 21.29 -19.17
N LYS A 153 -0.86 22.46 -19.23
CA LYS A 153 -0.66 23.47 -20.27
C LYS A 153 -0.42 24.81 -19.62
#